data_AF-A0A9P6R463-F1
#
_entry.id   AF-A0A9P6R463-F1
#
_cell.length_a   1.000
_cell.length_b   1.000
_cell.length_c   1.000
_cell.angle_alpha   90.00
_cell.angle_beta   90.00
_cell.angle_gamma   90.00
#
_symmetry.space_group_name_H-M   'P 1'
#
loop_
_entity.id
_entity.type
_entity.pdbx_description
1 polymer ?
#
loop_
_entity_poly.entity_id
_entity_poly.type
_entity_poly.pdbx_seq_one_letter_code
_entity_poly.pdbx_strand_id
1 'polypeptide(L)'
;MPSTANLAVTIPINPPGVEPVLTQSQVWAALQRKVRHPSEFVPVISSCQVVSEVDNVVTRVVDFANGRSGVREICTEHKPSRVEFVMDDGTIVQNVVSVGASSDDGSVDQKNMFLTYAFEWKVPQGVTEGSPQWAEFEANNLKLAGASVSNSVKVMRNMVKDGRI
;
A
#
# COMPACT_ATOMS: atom_id res chain seq x y z
N MET A 1 21.04 -11.91 -7.74
CA MET A 1 19.81 -11.17 -7.39
C MET A 1 20.26 -9.92 -6.67
N PRO A 2 19.80 -8.73 -7.04
CA PRO A 2 20.05 -7.55 -6.22
C PRO A 2 19.42 -7.72 -4.84
N SER A 3 20.08 -7.27 -3.78
CA SER A 3 19.56 -7.37 -2.41
C SER A 3 18.28 -6.54 -2.24
N THR A 4 17.33 -7.08 -1.47
CA THR A 4 16.11 -6.37 -1.05
C THR A 4 16.07 -6.24 0.46
N ALA A 5 15.53 -5.13 0.95
CA ALA A 5 15.14 -4.99 2.36
C ALA A 5 13.65 -5.32 2.46
N ASN A 6 13.32 -6.34 3.26
CA ASN A 6 11.98 -6.91 3.33
C ASN A 6 11.33 -6.49 4.65
N LEU A 7 10.33 -5.61 4.57
CA LEU A 7 9.71 -4.98 5.73
C LEU A 7 8.19 -5.05 5.63
N ALA A 8 7.51 -5.30 6.75
CA ALA A 8 6.05 -5.26 6.81
C ALA A 8 5.57 -4.46 8.02
N VAL A 9 4.54 -3.64 7.81
CA VAL A 9 3.89 -2.86 8.89
C VAL A 9 2.39 -3.05 8.82
N THR A 10 1.79 -3.37 9.97
CA THR A 10 0.36 -3.61 10.14
C THR A 10 -0.24 -2.57 11.07
N ILE A 11 -1.41 -2.05 10.72
CA ILE A 11 -2.23 -1.23 11.61
C ILE A 11 -3.69 -1.70 11.62
N PRO A 12 -4.44 -1.49 12.72
CA PRO A 12 -5.88 -1.68 12.71
C PRO A 12 -6.52 -0.67 11.75
N ILE A 13 -7.44 -1.14 10.90
CA ILE A 13 -8.22 -0.26 10.02
C ILE A 13 -9.20 0.55 10.87
N ASN A 14 -9.84 -0.08 11.85
CA ASN A 14 -10.86 0.50 12.72
C ASN A 14 -10.45 0.45 14.20
N PRO A 15 -9.48 1.29 14.64
CA PRO A 15 -9.11 1.36 16.05
C PRO A 15 -10.31 1.84 16.91
N PRO A 16 -10.37 1.46 18.20
CA PRO A 16 -11.46 1.86 19.09
C PRO A 16 -11.68 3.38 19.12
N GLY A 17 -12.95 3.81 19.03
CA GLY A 17 -13.34 5.22 19.13
C GLY A 17 -13.14 6.05 17.85
N VAL A 18 -12.75 5.44 16.73
CA VAL A 18 -12.55 6.16 15.45
C VAL A 18 -13.69 5.88 14.47
N GLU A 19 -14.35 6.95 14.03
CA GLU A 19 -15.50 6.90 13.10
C GLU A 19 -15.23 7.61 11.75
N PRO A 20 -15.84 7.14 10.65
CA PRO A 20 -16.68 5.94 10.57
C PRO A 20 -15.85 4.65 10.68
N VAL A 21 -16.49 3.60 11.18
CA VAL A 21 -16.06 2.22 10.97
C VAL A 21 -16.12 1.92 9.47
N LEU A 22 -14.97 1.62 8.88
CA LEU A 22 -14.87 1.26 7.46
C LEU A 22 -15.27 -0.19 7.26
N THR A 23 -16.03 -0.47 6.21
CA THR A 23 -16.34 -1.84 5.79
C THR A 23 -15.26 -2.42 4.87
N GLN A 24 -15.18 -3.74 4.75
CA GLN A 24 -14.24 -4.41 3.83
C GLN A 24 -14.47 -3.97 2.38
N SER A 25 -15.72 -3.73 1.98
CA SER A 25 -16.05 -3.23 0.64
C SER A 25 -15.57 -1.81 0.41
N GLN A 26 -15.67 -0.92 1.40
CA GLN A 26 -15.15 0.45 1.33
C GLN A 26 -13.63 0.47 1.27
N VAL A 27 -12.96 -0.34 2.09
CA VAL A 27 -11.50 -0.48 2.07
C VAL A 27 -11.04 -1.01 0.71
N TRP A 28 -11.73 -2.03 0.17
CA TRP A 28 -11.42 -2.57 -1.14
C TRP A 28 -11.59 -1.52 -2.25
N ALA A 29 -12.71 -0.80 -2.28
CA ALA A 29 -12.94 0.28 -3.24
C ALA A 29 -11.83 1.34 -3.16
N ALA A 30 -11.34 1.65 -1.96
CA ALA A 30 -10.26 2.59 -1.78
C ALA A 30 -8.89 2.07 -2.27
N LEU A 31 -8.61 0.77 -2.13
CA LEU A 31 -7.42 0.16 -2.71
C LEU A 31 -7.48 0.17 -4.25
N GLN A 32 -8.63 -0.13 -4.84
CA GLN A 32 -8.83 -0.01 -6.29
C GLN A 32 -8.66 1.44 -6.77
N ARG A 33 -9.14 2.42 -5.98
CA ARG A 33 -8.91 3.84 -6.24
C ARG A 33 -7.43 4.18 -6.14
N LYS A 34 -6.70 3.67 -5.14
CA LYS A 34 -5.25 3.85 -4.99
C LYS A 34 -4.45 3.29 -6.18
N VAL A 35 -4.92 2.19 -6.78
CA VAL A 35 -4.31 1.62 -8.00
C VAL A 35 -4.41 2.59 -9.19
N ARG A 36 -5.46 3.42 -9.28
CA ARG A 36 -5.67 4.34 -10.42
C ARG A 36 -5.31 5.80 -10.13
N HIS A 37 -5.39 6.21 -8.86
CA HIS A 37 -5.17 7.57 -8.37
C HIS A 37 -4.20 7.57 -7.17
N PRO A 38 -2.97 7.07 -7.32
CA PRO A 38 -2.04 6.89 -6.20
C PRO A 38 -1.63 8.20 -5.52
N SER A 39 -1.65 9.34 -6.23
CA SER A 39 -1.30 10.66 -5.69
C SER A 39 -2.21 11.11 -4.54
N GLU A 40 -3.44 10.59 -4.46
CA GLU A 40 -4.36 10.86 -3.35
C GLU A 40 -3.94 10.16 -2.04
N PHE A 41 -3.13 9.11 -2.14
CA PHE A 41 -2.66 8.31 -1.01
C PHE A 41 -1.18 8.53 -0.71
N VAL A 42 -0.39 8.87 -1.73
CA VAL A 42 1.06 8.99 -1.69
C VAL A 42 1.45 10.39 -2.19
N PRO A 43 1.61 11.38 -1.28
CA PRO A 43 1.78 12.79 -1.66
C PRO A 43 3.00 13.09 -2.52
N VAL A 44 4.00 12.20 -2.54
CA VAL A 44 5.21 12.36 -3.37
C VAL A 44 5.00 11.97 -4.83
N ILE A 45 3.87 11.33 -5.17
CA ILE A 45 3.49 11.05 -6.55
C ILE A 45 2.78 12.27 -7.12
N SER A 46 3.35 12.86 -8.16
CA SER A 46 2.82 14.07 -8.81
C SER A 46 1.81 13.75 -9.92
N SER A 47 1.95 12.61 -10.60
CA SER A 47 1.09 12.22 -11.71
C SER A 47 0.94 10.69 -11.76
N CYS A 48 -0.15 10.24 -12.38
CA CYS A 48 -0.37 8.84 -12.69
C CYS A 48 -1.13 8.73 -14.00
N GLN A 49 -0.61 7.95 -14.93
CA GLN A 49 -1.27 7.58 -16.17
C GLN A 49 -1.49 6.07 -16.20
N VAL A 50 -2.75 5.65 -16.28
CA VAL A 50 -3.07 4.24 -16.57
C VAL A 50 -2.82 3.98 -18.05
N VAL A 51 -1.98 2.98 -18.34
CA VAL A 51 -1.55 2.63 -19.70
C VAL A 51 -2.36 1.45 -20.26
N SER A 52 -2.73 0.50 -19.40
CA SER A 52 -3.58 -0.63 -19.79
C SER A 52 -4.31 -1.22 -18.58
N GLU A 53 -5.53 -1.69 -18.80
CA GLU A 53 -6.30 -2.46 -17.82
C GLU A 53 -6.79 -3.74 -18.50
N VAL A 54 -6.37 -4.90 -17.97
CA VAL A 54 -6.78 -6.22 -18.46
C VAL A 54 -7.06 -7.10 -17.25
N ASP A 55 -8.27 -7.63 -17.19
CA ASP A 55 -8.76 -8.44 -16.06
C ASP A 55 -8.53 -7.74 -14.70
N ASN A 56 -7.70 -8.33 -13.85
CA ASN A 56 -7.36 -7.81 -12.53
C ASN A 56 -5.99 -7.11 -12.50
N VAL A 57 -5.39 -6.82 -13.67
CA VAL A 57 -4.08 -6.19 -13.79
C VAL A 57 -4.21 -4.80 -14.41
N VAL A 58 -3.72 -3.80 -13.69
CA VAL A 58 -3.62 -2.41 -14.13
C VAL A 58 -2.15 -2.08 -14.31
N THR A 59 -1.74 -1.70 -15.51
CA THR A 59 -0.41 -1.14 -15.72
C THR A 59 -0.50 0.37 -15.76
N ARG A 60 0.33 1.03 -14.96
CA ARG A 60 0.39 2.50 -14.87
C ARG A 60 1.82 3.01 -14.97
N VAL A 61 1.94 4.29 -15.26
CA VAL A 61 3.20 5.04 -15.20
C VAL A 61 2.99 6.20 -14.24
N VAL A 62 3.92 6.37 -13.30
CA VAL A 62 3.87 7.40 -12.27
C VAL A 62 5.10 8.29 -12.32
N ASP A 63 4.89 9.58 -12.09
CA ASP A 63 5.97 10.54 -11.84
C ASP A 63 5.97 10.95 -10.37
N PHE A 64 7.17 11.13 -9.81
CA PHE A 64 7.41 11.58 -8.46
C PHE A 64 7.89 13.02 -8.45
N ALA A 65 7.45 13.79 -7.45
CA ALA A 65 7.80 15.20 -7.29
C ALA A 65 9.31 15.45 -7.08
N ASN A 66 10.09 14.41 -6.76
CA ASN A 66 11.55 14.48 -6.62
C ASN A 66 12.30 14.34 -7.97
N GLY A 67 11.58 14.34 -9.10
CA GLY A 67 12.14 14.25 -10.44
C GLY A 67 12.25 12.83 -10.98
N ARG A 68 12.03 11.79 -10.16
CA ARG A 68 11.94 10.40 -10.65
C ARG A 68 10.66 10.25 -11.47
N SER A 69 10.78 10.12 -12.78
CA SER A 69 9.66 10.15 -13.72
C SER A 69 9.61 8.89 -14.57
N GLY A 70 8.44 8.56 -15.10
CA GLY A 70 8.27 7.43 -16.01
C GLY A 70 8.38 6.06 -15.34
N VAL A 71 8.16 5.96 -14.03
CA VAL A 71 8.22 4.67 -13.32
C VAL A 71 7.00 3.85 -13.70
N ARG A 72 7.19 2.72 -14.40
CA ARG A 72 6.10 1.81 -14.71
C ARG A 72 5.87 0.88 -13.52
N GLU A 73 4.60 0.68 -13.23
CA GLU A 73 4.13 -0.24 -12.20
C GLU A 73 3.09 -1.19 -12.79
N ILE A 74 3.26 -2.49 -12.54
CA ILE A 74 2.25 -3.51 -12.80
C ILE A 74 1.52 -3.74 -11.48
N CYS A 75 0.25 -3.35 -11.45
CA CYS A 75 -0.61 -3.45 -10.28
C CYS A 75 -1.57 -4.64 -10.44
N THR A 76 -1.50 -5.62 -9.55
CA THR A 76 -2.40 -6.79 -9.58
C THR A 76 -3.38 -6.73 -8.42
N GLU A 77 -4.68 -6.78 -8.73
CA GLU A 77 -5.76 -6.78 -7.75
C GLU A 77 -6.18 -8.22 -7.41
N HIS A 78 -6.18 -8.57 -6.13
CA HIS A 78 -6.68 -9.85 -5.63
C HIS A 78 -7.84 -9.61 -4.66
N LYS A 79 -9.04 -9.42 -5.22
CA LYS A 79 -10.23 -9.07 -4.44
C LYS A 79 -10.60 -10.16 -3.42
N PRO A 80 -11.04 -9.80 -2.20
CA PRO A 80 -11.02 -8.46 -1.59
C PRO A 80 -9.78 -8.20 -0.72
N SER A 81 -8.76 -9.06 -0.81
CA SER A 81 -7.75 -9.20 0.23
C SER A 81 -6.47 -8.42 -0.01
N ARG A 82 -6.03 -8.19 -1.25
CA ARG A 82 -4.79 -7.45 -1.48
C ARG A 82 -4.68 -6.82 -2.86
N VAL A 83 -3.83 -5.80 -2.94
CA VAL A 83 -3.26 -5.31 -4.19
C VAL A 83 -1.74 -5.42 -4.12
N GLU A 84 -1.11 -5.79 -5.24
CA GLU A 84 0.33 -5.89 -5.39
C GLU A 84 0.80 -4.88 -6.44
N PHE A 85 1.92 -4.21 -6.18
CA PHE A 85 2.56 -3.25 -7.07
C PHE A 85 3.97 -3.74 -7.36
N VAL A 86 4.30 -3.98 -8.63
CA VAL A 86 5.65 -4.35 -9.07
C VAL A 86 6.22 -3.21 -9.92
N MET A 87 7.29 -2.58 -9.44
CA MET A 87 7.98 -1.48 -10.13
C MET A 87 9.09 -2.02 -11.05
N ASP A 88 9.47 -1.25 -12.08
CA ASP A 88 10.54 -1.62 -13.02
C ASP A 88 11.90 -1.91 -12.37
N ASP A 89 12.21 -1.31 -11.22
CA ASP A 89 13.47 -1.52 -10.50
C ASP A 89 13.53 -2.83 -9.68
N GLY A 90 12.42 -3.58 -9.70
CA GLY A 90 12.20 -4.82 -8.98
C GLY A 90 11.61 -4.63 -7.58
N THR A 91 11.29 -3.40 -7.16
CA THR A 91 10.59 -3.16 -5.89
C THR A 91 9.18 -3.73 -5.96
N ILE A 92 8.81 -4.50 -4.93
CA ILE A 92 7.45 -5.05 -4.78
C ILE A 92 6.81 -4.44 -3.55
N VAL A 93 5.55 -4.03 -3.67
CA VAL A 93 4.74 -3.55 -2.55
C VAL A 93 3.41 -4.26 -2.55
N GLN A 94 3.04 -4.87 -1.43
CA GLN A 94 1.72 -5.47 -1.24
C GLN A 94 0.94 -4.66 -0.20
N ASN A 95 -0.34 -4.42 -0.46
CA ASN A 95 -1.26 -3.80 0.48
C ASN A 95 -2.34 -4.83 0.78
N VAL A 96 -2.24 -5.46 1.96
CA VAL A 96 -3.05 -6.62 2.35
C VAL A 96 -4.07 -6.19 3.41
N VAL A 97 -5.33 -6.46 3.14
CA VAL A 97 -6.44 -6.39 4.09
C VAL A 97 -6.60 -7.78 4.70
N SER A 98 -6.30 -7.89 5.99
CA SER A 98 -6.58 -9.11 6.76
C SER A 98 -7.73 -8.85 7.72
N VAL A 99 -8.42 -9.94 8.05
CA VAL A 99 -9.49 -9.96 9.04
C VAL A 99 -8.99 -10.85 10.17
N GLY A 100 -9.27 -10.48 11.41
CA GLY A 100 -9.03 -11.40 12.53
C GLY A 100 -9.87 -12.67 12.37
N ALA A 101 -9.42 -13.75 13.00
CA ALA A 101 -10.16 -15.00 12.98
C ALA A 101 -11.62 -14.76 13.41
N SER A 102 -12.54 -15.09 12.51
CA SER A 102 -13.98 -14.85 12.64
C SER A 102 -14.60 -15.72 13.76
N SER A 103 -15.79 -15.32 14.21
CA SER A 103 -16.75 -16.20 14.86
C SER A 103 -17.14 -17.38 13.97
N ASP A 104 -17.74 -18.42 14.56
CA ASP A 104 -18.03 -19.70 13.89
C ASP A 104 -18.92 -19.60 12.62
N ASP A 105 -19.53 -18.45 12.34
CA ASP A 105 -20.42 -18.20 11.20
C ASP A 105 -19.71 -17.73 9.92
N GLY A 106 -18.40 -17.49 9.96
CA GLY A 106 -17.60 -17.06 8.81
C GLY A 106 -17.84 -15.61 8.38
N SER A 107 -18.52 -14.79 9.20
CA SER A 107 -18.74 -13.38 8.93
C SER A 107 -17.49 -12.53 9.22
N VAL A 108 -17.29 -11.44 8.47
CA VAL A 108 -16.19 -10.51 8.72
C VAL A 108 -16.59 -9.51 9.80
N ASP A 109 -15.92 -9.56 10.95
CA ASP A 109 -15.98 -8.48 11.93
C ASP A 109 -15.21 -7.27 11.40
N GLN A 110 -15.97 -6.24 11.01
CA GLN A 110 -15.41 -5.00 10.45
C GLN A 110 -14.49 -4.28 11.45
N LYS A 111 -14.70 -4.45 12.76
CA LYS A 111 -13.85 -3.85 13.80
C LYS A 111 -12.53 -4.58 13.95
N ASN A 112 -12.45 -5.83 13.50
CA ASN A 112 -11.27 -6.68 13.55
C ASN A 112 -10.62 -6.82 12.17
N MET A 113 -10.45 -5.70 11.46
CA MET A 113 -9.73 -5.64 10.19
C MET A 113 -8.42 -4.90 10.32
N PHE A 114 -7.40 -5.35 9.59
CA PHE A 114 -6.07 -4.79 9.59
C PHE A 114 -5.61 -4.49 8.16
N LEU A 115 -4.80 -3.44 8.01
CA LEU A 115 -4.10 -3.14 6.78
C LEU A 115 -2.61 -3.36 7.00
N THR A 116 -2.03 -4.25 6.22
CA THR A 116 -0.60 -4.57 6.24
C THR A 116 0.02 -4.12 4.93
N TYR A 117 1.06 -3.28 5.00
CA TYR A 117 1.91 -3.01 3.86
C TYR A 117 3.18 -3.84 3.99
N ALA A 118 3.45 -4.69 3.00
CA ALA A 118 4.68 -5.45 2.90
C ALA A 118 5.49 -4.92 1.71
N PHE A 119 6.78 -4.70 1.93
CA PHE A 119 7.70 -4.10 0.97
C PHE A 119 8.88 -5.03 0.75
N GLU A 120 9.24 -5.22 -0.52
CA GLU A 120 10.52 -5.75 -0.96
C GLU A 120 11.27 -4.60 -1.63
N TRP A 121 11.94 -3.77 -0.84
CA TRP A 121 12.62 -2.58 -1.37
C TRP A 121 13.96 -2.94 -1.99
N LYS A 122 14.18 -2.49 -3.22
CA LYS A 122 15.49 -2.56 -3.84
C LYS A 122 16.52 -1.77 -3.03
N VAL A 123 17.57 -2.45 -2.59
CA VAL A 123 18.66 -1.85 -1.83
C VAL A 123 19.61 -1.11 -2.77
N PRO A 124 19.99 0.15 -2.46
CA PRO A 124 20.95 0.90 -3.26
C PRO A 124 22.31 0.21 -3.38
N GLN A 125 23.00 0.43 -4.50
CA GLN A 125 24.35 -0.09 -4.69
C GLN A 125 25.29 0.41 -3.59
N GLY A 126 26.10 -0.49 -3.03
CA GLY A 126 27.07 -0.18 -1.98
C GLY A 126 26.50 -0.22 -0.55
N VAL A 127 25.20 -0.45 -0.39
CA VAL A 127 24.59 -0.77 0.91
C VAL A 127 24.62 -2.29 1.08
N THR A 128 25.32 -2.75 2.13
CA THR A 128 25.55 -4.18 2.39
C THR A 128 24.84 -4.59 3.66
N GLU A 129 24.17 -5.74 3.65
CA GLU A 129 23.51 -6.30 4.83
C GLU A 129 24.46 -6.37 6.04
N GLY A 130 23.96 -5.93 7.20
CA GLY A 130 24.73 -5.84 8.43
C GLY A 130 25.64 -4.61 8.56
N SER A 131 25.72 -3.73 7.55
CA SER A 131 26.48 -2.48 7.66
C SER A 131 25.68 -1.37 8.39
N PRO A 132 26.35 -0.31 8.89
CA PRO A 132 25.65 0.86 9.43
C PRO A 132 24.69 1.52 8.43
N GLN A 133 25.06 1.57 7.15
CA GLN A 133 24.22 2.10 6.08
C GLN A 133 22.97 1.24 5.85
N TRP A 134 23.08 -0.08 6.01
CA TRP A 134 21.93 -0.97 5.95
C TRP A 134 20.96 -0.72 7.11
N ALA A 135 21.47 -0.62 8.34
CA ALA A 135 20.64 -0.32 9.50
C ALA A 135 19.92 1.03 9.37
N GLU A 136 20.59 2.05 8.82
CA GLU A 136 19.97 3.35 8.52
C GLU A 136 18.90 3.22 7.42
N PHE A 137 19.20 2.49 6.35
CA PHE A 137 18.25 2.23 5.26
C PHE A 137 16.99 1.52 5.78
N GLU A 138 17.12 0.46 6.56
CA GLU A 138 15.98 -0.24 7.16
C GLU A 138 15.18 0.64 8.10
N ALA A 139 15.84 1.38 9.00
CA ALA A 139 15.16 2.24 9.95
C ALA A 139 14.36 3.37 9.26
N ASN A 140 14.91 3.97 8.20
CA ASN A 140 14.23 5.01 7.43
C ASN A 140 13.04 4.43 6.65
N ASN A 141 13.23 3.27 6.03
CA ASN A 141 12.17 2.59 5.27
C ASN A 141 11.05 2.06 6.17
N LEU A 142 11.36 1.59 7.39
CA LEU A 142 10.35 1.19 8.37
C LEU A 142 9.46 2.37 8.80
N LYS A 143 10.06 3.54 9.03
CA LYS A 143 9.32 4.79 9.32
C LYS A 143 8.43 5.17 8.14
N LEU A 144 8.94 5.08 6.92
CA LEU A 144 8.19 5.36 5.70
C LEU A 144 7.01 4.39 5.50
N ALA A 145 7.22 3.08 5.73
CA ALA A 145 6.16 2.08 5.70
C ALA A 145 5.03 2.41 6.69
N GLY A 146 5.39 2.71 7.94
CA GLY A 146 4.43 3.07 8.98
C GLY A 146 3.63 4.34 8.66
N ALA A 147 4.30 5.38 8.16
CA ALA A 147 3.62 6.59 7.70
C ALA A 147 2.68 6.31 6.52
N SER A 148 3.12 5.48 5.57
CA SER A 148 2.36 5.17 4.35
C SER A 148 1.06 4.41 4.66
N VAL A 149 1.13 3.37 5.50
CA VAL A 149 -0.06 2.59 5.87
C VAL A 149 -1.03 3.43 6.71
N SER A 150 -0.51 4.22 7.66
CA SER A 150 -1.32 5.12 8.51
C SER A 150 -2.03 6.19 7.70
N ASN A 151 -1.32 6.84 6.76
CA ASN A 151 -1.93 7.82 5.88
C ASN A 151 -3.00 7.21 4.98
N SER A 152 -2.77 5.99 4.48
CA SER A 152 -3.73 5.31 3.61
C SER A 152 -5.06 5.07 4.32
N VAL A 153 -5.06 4.55 5.55
CA VAL A 153 -6.30 4.38 6.34
C VAL A 153 -7.00 5.72 6.61
N LYS A 154 -6.23 6.79 6.87
CA LYS A 154 -6.78 8.14 7.03
C LYS A 154 -7.47 8.63 5.76
N VAL A 155 -6.83 8.46 4.60
CA VAL A 155 -7.37 8.84 3.29
C VAL A 155 -8.63 8.04 2.96
N MET A 156 -8.60 6.71 3.15
CA MET A 156 -9.76 5.83 2.97
C MET A 156 -10.97 6.33 3.77
N ARG A 157 -10.74 6.70 5.03
CA ARG A 157 -11.79 7.22 5.90
C ARG A 157 -12.32 8.58 5.46
N ASN A 158 -11.45 9.47 4.99
CA ASN A 158 -11.87 10.75 4.46
C ASN A 158 -12.72 10.57 3.18
N MET A 159 -12.34 9.65 2.30
CA MET A 159 -13.10 9.32 1.09
C MET A 159 -14.51 8.82 1.39
N VAL A 160 -14.68 8.04 2.45
CA VAL A 160 -16.01 7.63 2.91
C VAL A 160 -16.80 8.81 3.49
N LYS A 161 -16.15 9.70 4.25
CA LYS A 161 -16.81 10.88 4.83
C LYS A 161 -17.28 11.87 3.78
N ASP A 162 -16.53 12.03 2.70
CA ASP A 162 -16.83 12.99 1.63
C ASP A 162 -17.58 12.39 0.43
N GLY A 163 -17.91 11.10 0.47
CA GLY A 163 -18.74 10.43 -0.52
C GLY A 163 -18.02 10.07 -1.83
N ARG A 164 -16.69 10.12 -1.86
CA ARG A 164 -15.89 9.56 -2.97
C ARG A 164 -15.94 8.03 -3.01
N ILE A 165 -16.24 7.40 -1.87
CA ILE A 165 -16.40 5.95 -1.66
C ILE A 165 -17.61 5.69 -0.76
#